data_AF-A0A2V7PTG9-F1
#
_entry.id   AF-A0A2V7PTG9-F1
#
_cell.length_a   1.000
_cell.length_b   1.000
_cell.length_c   1.000
_cell.angle_alpha   90.00
_cell.angle_beta   90.00
_cell.angle_gamma   90.00
#
_symmetry.space_group_name_H-M   'P 1'
#
loop_
_entity.id
_entity.type
_entity.pdbx_description
1 polymer ?
#
loop_
_entity_poly.entity_id
_entity_poly.type
_entity_poly.pdbx_seq_one_letter_code
_entity_poly.pdbx_strand_id
1 'polypeptide(L)'
;MASLGAGGLTPLAAGQGAGWAKLAEAVAAQVPPAEIETIYVFRPIKRQGREWGTAVVTRKSASADGRLRVYTAKYMLVVRGKERGQAKVEVVEVALSTAEVLAQVLQATVDRGGDTELPVELGPAVWYEGR
;
A
#
# COMPACT_ATOMS: atom_id res chain seq x y z
N MET A 1 11.54 41.21 14.76
CA MET A 1 12.46 40.11 14.42
C MET A 1 11.61 38.90 14.06
N ALA A 2 11.35 38.69 12.77
CA ALA A 2 10.62 37.52 12.27
C ALA A 2 11.59 36.33 12.20
N SER A 3 11.20 35.18 12.76
CA SER A 3 11.81 33.89 12.43
C SER A 3 10.74 32.98 11.83
N LEU A 4 11.06 32.47 10.66
CA LEU A 4 10.22 31.72 9.74
C LEU A 4 9.70 30.43 10.36
N GLY A 5 8.41 30.18 10.19
CA GLY A 5 7.79 28.90 10.51
C GLY A 5 8.42 27.78 9.66
N ALA A 6 9.14 26.89 10.31
CA ALA A 6 9.45 25.59 9.74
C ALA A 6 8.15 24.81 9.69
N GLY A 7 7.52 24.76 8.51
CA GLY A 7 6.40 23.87 8.22
C GLY A 7 6.85 22.44 8.44
N GLY A 8 6.60 21.92 9.65
CA GLY A 8 6.74 20.52 9.95
C GLY A 8 5.76 19.76 9.08
N LEU A 9 6.24 19.13 8.02
CA LEU A 9 5.50 18.09 7.34
C LEU A 9 5.35 16.96 8.35
N THR A 10 4.17 16.87 8.97
CA THR A 10 3.78 15.74 9.79
C THR A 10 4.10 14.47 9.00
N PRO A 11 4.77 13.45 9.57
CA PRO A 11 4.96 12.19 8.90
C PRO A 11 3.60 11.69 8.42
N LEU A 12 3.44 11.49 7.11
CA LEU A 12 2.21 10.91 6.57
C LEU A 12 2.06 9.51 7.16
N ALA A 13 0.85 9.19 7.63
CA ALA A 13 0.52 7.85 8.11
C ALA A 13 0.79 6.80 7.00
N ALA A 14 1.02 5.55 7.39
CA ALA A 14 1.22 4.46 6.45
C ALA A 14 0.04 4.41 5.46
N GLY A 15 0.35 4.28 4.17
CA GLY A 15 -0.67 4.24 3.12
C GLY A 15 -1.26 5.60 2.74
N GLN A 16 -0.71 6.73 3.22
CA GLN A 16 -1.15 8.08 2.88
C GLN A 16 -0.18 8.83 1.98
N GLY A 17 -0.73 9.67 1.09
CA GLY A 17 0.02 10.51 0.15
C GLY A 17 -0.36 10.29 -1.31
N ALA A 18 0.15 11.15 -2.21
CA ALA A 18 -0.29 11.19 -3.61
C ALA A 18 -0.04 9.89 -4.39
N GLY A 19 1.04 9.15 -4.09
CA GLY A 19 1.30 7.85 -4.71
C GLY A 19 0.31 6.79 -4.24
N TRP A 20 0.03 6.77 -2.93
CA TRP A 20 -0.94 5.87 -2.32
C TRP A 20 -2.38 6.16 -2.76
N ALA A 21 -2.77 7.42 -2.91
CA ALA A 21 -4.08 7.81 -3.42
C ALA A 21 -4.33 7.22 -4.83
N LYS A 22 -3.35 7.37 -5.74
CA LYS A 22 -3.39 6.78 -7.08
C LYS A 22 -3.43 5.24 -7.03
N LEU A 23 -2.67 4.63 -6.13
CA LEU A 23 -2.71 3.18 -5.97
C LEU A 23 -4.09 2.71 -5.53
N ALA A 24 -4.69 3.41 -4.57
CA ALA A 24 -5.94 2.98 -3.97
C ALA A 24 -7.16 3.24 -4.88
N GLU A 25 -7.11 4.25 -5.77
CA GLU A 25 -8.02 4.38 -6.90
C GLU A 25 -7.95 3.17 -7.84
N ALA A 26 -6.73 2.77 -8.23
CA ALA A 26 -6.54 1.60 -9.09
C ALA A 26 -6.98 0.30 -8.43
N VAL A 27 -6.75 0.15 -7.12
CA VAL A 27 -7.27 -0.98 -6.34
C VAL A 27 -8.80 -0.96 -6.32
N ALA A 28 -9.44 0.18 -6.04
CA ALA A 28 -10.90 0.25 -6.00
C ALA A 28 -11.57 -0.09 -7.34
N ALA A 29 -10.88 0.16 -8.47
CA ALA A 29 -11.36 -0.21 -9.79
C ALA A 29 -11.39 -1.73 -10.03
N GLN A 30 -10.60 -2.52 -9.28
CA GLN A 30 -10.52 -3.99 -9.42
C GLN A 30 -11.12 -4.75 -8.23
N VAL A 31 -10.99 -4.19 -7.03
CA VAL A 31 -11.42 -4.74 -5.76
C VAL A 31 -12.24 -3.66 -5.06
N PRO A 32 -13.58 -3.74 -5.10
CA PRO A 32 -14.44 -2.77 -4.44
C PRO A 32 -14.09 -2.65 -2.94
N PRO A 33 -14.01 -1.44 -2.36
CA PRO A 33 -13.60 -1.27 -0.96
C PRO A 33 -14.42 -2.08 0.06
N ALA A 34 -15.70 -2.31 -0.23
CA ALA A 34 -16.60 -3.10 0.61
C ALA A 34 -16.25 -4.60 0.65
N GLU A 35 -15.46 -5.09 -0.30
CA GLU A 35 -15.05 -6.49 -0.42
C GLU A 35 -13.63 -6.74 0.10
N ILE A 36 -12.90 -5.67 0.40
CA ILE A 36 -11.56 -5.73 0.99
C ILE A 36 -11.69 -6.20 2.44
N GLU A 37 -10.93 -7.24 2.76
CA GLU A 37 -10.80 -7.75 4.13
C GLU A 37 -9.69 -7.00 4.88
N THR A 38 -8.51 -6.89 4.27
CA THR A 38 -7.33 -6.26 4.90
C THR A 38 -6.41 -5.67 3.86
N ILE A 39 -5.75 -4.57 4.21
CA ILE A 39 -4.68 -3.96 3.41
C ILE A 39 -3.40 -3.98 4.25
N TYR A 40 -2.35 -4.59 3.73
CA TYR A 40 -1.02 -4.61 4.34
C TYR A 40 -0.14 -3.63 3.58
N VAL A 41 0.26 -2.54 4.22
CA VAL A 41 1.05 -1.48 3.59
C VAL A 41 2.51 -1.60 3.97
N PHE A 42 3.37 -1.78 2.97
CA PHE A 42 4.82 -1.79 3.14
C PHE A 42 5.35 -0.36 3.13
N ARG A 43 6.48 -0.16 3.83
CA ARG A 43 7.15 1.13 3.85
C ARG A 43 7.56 1.54 2.43
N PRO A 44 7.22 2.76 1.97
CA PRO A 44 7.61 3.19 0.64
C PRO A 44 9.12 3.46 0.56
N ILE A 45 9.74 3.00 -0.51
CA ILE A 45 11.16 3.20 -0.80
C ILE A 45 11.31 4.51 -1.57
N LYS A 46 12.24 5.38 -1.16
CA LYS A 46 12.56 6.64 -1.86
C LYS A 46 13.99 6.63 -2.36
N ARG A 47 14.17 6.71 -3.68
CA ARG A 47 15.49 6.69 -4.31
C ARG A 47 15.48 7.46 -5.63
N GLN A 48 16.55 8.21 -5.92
CA GLN A 48 16.74 8.90 -7.21
C GLN A 48 15.54 9.75 -7.66
N GLY A 49 14.91 10.49 -6.73
CA GLY A 49 13.77 11.37 -7.07
C GLY A 49 12.46 10.65 -7.38
N ARG A 50 12.36 9.36 -7.05
CA ARG A 50 11.17 8.53 -7.18
C ARG A 50 10.80 7.89 -5.84
N GLU A 51 9.51 7.63 -5.69
CA GLU A 51 8.91 6.91 -4.57
C GLU A 51 8.24 5.65 -5.11
N TRP A 52 8.46 4.53 -4.45
CA TRP A 52 7.81 3.26 -4.73
C TRP A 52 7.07 2.80 -3.49
N GLY A 53 5.82 2.39 -3.63
CA GLY A 53 5.06 1.79 -2.55
C GLY A 53 4.43 0.48 -3.00
N THR A 54 4.32 -0.44 -2.05
CA THR A 54 3.71 -1.76 -2.23
C THR A 54 2.67 -1.98 -1.14
N ALA A 55 1.49 -2.46 -1.54
CA ALA A 55 0.47 -2.96 -0.64
C ALA A 55 0.07 -4.37 -1.06
N VAL A 56 -0.26 -5.21 -0.09
CA VAL A 56 -0.98 -6.47 -0.31
C VAL A 56 -2.42 -6.25 0.13
N VAL A 57 -3.37 -6.54 -0.76
CA VAL A 57 -4.80 -6.37 -0.50
C VAL A 57 -5.45 -7.74 -0.50
N THR A 58 -6.20 -8.06 0.54
CA THR A 58 -7.01 -9.27 0.61
C THR A 58 -8.46 -8.95 0.34
N ARG A 59 -9.11 -9.83 -0.42
CA ARG A 59 -10.55 -9.79 -0.71
C ARG A 59 -11.17 -11.11 -0.26
N LYS A 60 -12.36 -11.05 0.33
CA LYS A 60 -13.13 -12.26 0.64
C LYS A 60 -13.37 -13.07 -0.64
N SER A 61 -13.06 -14.36 -0.63
CA SER A 61 -13.56 -15.24 -1.69
C SER A 61 -15.04 -15.52 -1.45
N ALA A 62 -15.80 -15.74 -2.52
CA ALA A 62 -17.16 -16.25 -2.44
C ALA A 62 -17.23 -17.72 -1.95
N SER A 63 -16.06 -18.36 -1.80
CA SER A 63 -15.93 -19.74 -1.33
C SER A 63 -16.22 -19.87 0.17
N ALA A 64 -16.98 -20.90 0.56
CA ALA A 64 -17.28 -21.20 1.96
C ALA A 64 -16.09 -21.74 2.77
N ASP A 65 -14.92 -21.89 2.15
CA ASP A 65 -13.70 -22.45 2.75
C ASP A 65 -12.80 -21.40 3.42
N GLY A 66 -13.26 -20.14 3.52
CA GLY A 66 -12.54 -19.07 4.20
C GLY A 66 -11.29 -18.56 3.48
N ARG A 67 -11.11 -18.89 2.19
CA ARG A 67 -9.98 -18.39 1.40
C ARG A 67 -10.15 -16.91 1.04
N LEU A 68 -9.01 -16.24 0.91
CA LEU A 68 -8.87 -14.86 0.51
C LEU A 68 -8.20 -14.81 -0.87
N ARG A 69 -8.74 -13.97 -1.76
CA ARG A 69 -8.01 -13.57 -2.97
C ARG A 69 -6.98 -12.52 -2.56
N VAL A 70 -5.75 -12.71 -2.98
CA VAL A 70 -4.62 -11.86 -2.61
C VAL A 70 -4.17 -11.09 -3.83
N TYR A 71 -4.12 -9.78 -3.69
CA TYR A 71 -3.65 -8.86 -4.71
C TYR A 71 -2.38 -8.18 -4.25
N THR A 72 -1.38 -8.12 -5.13
CA THR A 72 -0.23 -7.24 -4.94
C THR A 72 -0.47 -5.97 -5.73
N ALA A 73 -0.47 -4.84 -5.04
CA ALA A 73 -0.68 -3.52 -5.58
C ALA A 73 0.60 -2.70 -5.38
N LYS A 74 1.16 -2.14 -6.45
CA LYS A 74 2.38 -1.33 -6.37
C LYS A 74 2.27 -0.06 -7.21
N TYR A 75 2.96 0.98 -6.79
CA TYR A 75 3.13 2.19 -7.60
C TYR A 75 4.60 2.62 -7.67
N MET A 76 4.89 3.43 -8.68
CA MET A 76 6.06 4.29 -8.75
C MET A 76 5.58 5.70 -9.03
N LEU A 77 6.00 6.68 -8.23
CA LEU A 77 5.70 8.09 -8.39
C LEU A 77 7.00 8.88 -8.55
N VAL A 78 7.09 9.70 -9.61
CA VAL A 78 8.18 10.65 -9.76
C VAL A 78 7.92 11.86 -8.86
N VAL A 79 8.79 12.09 -7.87
CA VAL A 79 8.62 13.14 -6.86
C VAL A 79 9.50 14.38 -7.08
N ARG A 80 10.54 14.28 -7.93
CA ARG A 80 11.44 15.39 -8.28
C ARG A 80 11.78 15.38 -9.78
N GLY A 81 12.17 16.54 -10.31
CA GLY A 81 12.59 16.71 -11.71
C GLY A 81 11.45 17.10 -12.65
N LYS A 82 11.75 17.15 -13.96
CA LYS A 82 10.80 17.59 -15.01
C LYS A 82 9.57 16.69 -15.13
N GLU A 83 9.70 15.42 -14.77
CA GLU A 83 8.63 14.41 -14.83
C GLU A 83 7.83 14.32 -13.51
N ARG A 84 8.02 15.25 -12.57
CA ARG A 84 7.34 15.24 -11.27
C ARG A 84 5.83 15.09 -11.45
N GLY A 85 5.23 14.17 -10.69
CA GLY A 85 3.80 13.87 -10.72
C GLY A 85 3.43 12.70 -11.63
N GLN A 86 4.30 12.28 -12.55
CA GLN A 86 4.10 11.05 -13.31
C GLN A 86 4.07 9.84 -12.38
N ALA A 87 3.12 8.93 -12.62
CA ALA A 87 2.96 7.72 -11.84
C ALA A 87 2.73 6.51 -12.74
N LYS A 88 3.20 5.35 -12.27
CA LYS A 88 2.81 4.04 -12.78
C LYS A 88 2.20 3.26 -11.64
N VAL A 89 1.12 2.55 -11.92
CA VAL A 89 0.38 1.74 -10.94
C VAL A 89 0.12 0.37 -11.54
N GLU A 90 0.21 -0.66 -10.71
CA GLU A 90 -0.06 -2.03 -11.10
C GLU A 90 -0.75 -2.75 -9.94
N VAL A 91 -1.83 -3.49 -10.25
CA VAL A 91 -2.58 -4.30 -9.30
C VAL A 91 -2.78 -5.65 -9.96
N VAL A 92 -2.34 -6.71 -9.28
CA VAL A 92 -2.34 -8.08 -9.83
C VAL A 92 -2.88 -9.04 -8.77
N GLU A 93 -3.86 -9.88 -9.13
CA GLU A 93 -4.24 -11.03 -8.31
C GLU A 93 -3.12 -12.08 -8.40
N VAL A 94 -2.51 -12.41 -7.27
CA VAL A 94 -1.33 -13.29 -7.23
C VAL A 94 -1.62 -14.65 -6.61
N ALA A 95 -2.68 -14.77 -5.80
CA ALA A 95 -2.99 -16.01 -5.11
C ALA A 95 -4.44 -16.09 -4.62
N LEU A 96 -4.86 -17.32 -4.32
CA LEU A 96 -6.00 -17.65 -3.47
C LEU A 96 -5.45 -18.43 -2.27
N SER A 97 -5.56 -17.88 -1.06
CA SER A 97 -4.86 -18.43 0.12
C SER A 97 -5.66 -18.25 1.41
N THR A 98 -5.22 -18.88 2.51
CA THR A 98 -5.81 -18.63 3.83
C THR A 98 -5.11 -17.47 4.53
N ALA A 99 -5.76 -16.86 5.52
CA ALA A 99 -5.17 -15.79 6.34
C ALA A 99 -3.87 -16.26 7.03
N GLU A 100 -3.84 -17.51 7.50
CA GLU A 100 -2.68 -18.11 8.16
C GLU A 100 -1.45 -18.19 7.25
N VAL A 101 -1.64 -18.66 6.01
CA VAL A 101 -0.56 -18.73 5.01
C VAL A 101 -0.11 -17.32 4.62
N LEU A 102 -1.04 -16.38 4.50
CA LEU A 102 -0.69 -14.99 4.22
C LEU A 102 0.18 -14.40 5.33
N ALA A 103 -0.18 -14.58 6.60
CA ALA A 103 0.62 -14.09 7.72
C ALA A 103 2.06 -14.64 7.68
N GLN A 104 2.23 -15.94 7.39
CA GLN A 104 3.55 -16.56 7.23
C GLN A 104 4.35 -15.97 6.07
N VAL A 105 3.71 -15.70 4.93
CA VAL A 105 4.36 -15.09 3.76
C VAL A 105 4.76 -13.65 4.03
N LEU A 106 3.92 -12.87 4.71
CA LEU A 106 4.25 -11.49 5.09
C LEU A 106 5.46 -11.47 6.02
N GLN A 107 5.49 -12.35 7.02
CA GLN A 107 6.65 -12.50 7.91
C GLN A 107 7.92 -12.88 7.14
N ALA A 108 7.84 -13.89 6.27
CA ALA A 108 8.99 -14.33 5.47
C ALA A 108 9.48 -13.27 4.46
N THR A 109 8.59 -12.36 4.04
CA THR A 109 8.95 -11.25 3.13
C THR A 109 9.81 -10.21 3.86
N VAL A 110 9.47 -9.90 5.11
CA VAL A 110 10.25 -9.01 5.98
C VAL A 110 11.63 -9.60 6.24
N ASP A 111 11.67 -10.87 6.67
CA ASP A 111 12.93 -11.56 7.01
C ASP A 111 13.93 -11.58 5.84
N ARG A 112 13.45 -11.65 4.58
CA ARG A 112 14.29 -11.67 3.38
C ARG A 112 14.61 -10.31 2.80
N GLY A 113 13.73 -9.32 2.98
CA GLY A 113 13.86 -7.98 2.39
C GLY A 113 14.94 -7.13 3.03
N GLY A 114 15.47 -7.55 4.19
CA GLY A 114 16.33 -6.72 5.04
C GLY A 114 15.57 -5.55 5.67
N ASP A 115 14.25 -5.50 5.48
CA ASP A 115 13.34 -4.60 6.17
C ASP A 115 13.07 -5.21 7.55
N THR A 116 13.15 -4.43 8.61
CA THR A 116 12.96 -4.91 9.99
C THR A 116 11.54 -4.67 10.49
N GLU A 117 10.71 -4.03 9.68
CA GLU A 117 9.38 -3.57 10.06
C GLU A 117 8.31 -4.37 9.31
N LEU A 118 7.35 -4.92 10.06
CA LEU A 118 6.20 -5.59 9.48
C LEU A 118 5.33 -4.58 8.72
N PRO A 119 4.68 -5.01 7.62
CA PRO A 119 3.74 -4.13 6.92
C PRO A 119 2.61 -3.73 7.87
N VAL A 120 2.17 -2.48 7.74
CA VAL A 120 1.10 -1.95 8.58
C VAL A 120 -0.23 -2.50 8.08
N GLU A 121 -0.98 -3.14 8.97
CA GLU A 121 -2.35 -3.59 8.72
C GLU A 121 -3.32 -2.41 8.80
N LEU A 122 -4.07 -2.20 7.73
CA LEU A 122 -5.09 -1.17 7.60
C LEU A 122 -6.42 -1.80 7.19
N GLY A 123 -7.49 -1.31 7.79
CA GLY A 123 -8.84 -1.51 7.28
C GLY A 123 -9.14 -0.59 6.09
N PRO A 124 -10.13 -0.94 5.24
CA PRO A 124 -10.52 -0.10 4.10
C PRO A 124 -10.97 1.30 4.53
N ALA A 125 -11.71 1.46 5.62
CA ALA A 125 -12.09 2.78 6.13
C ALA A 125 -10.86 3.69 6.33
N VAL A 126 -9.83 3.20 7.01
CA VAL A 126 -8.61 3.98 7.28
C VAL A 126 -7.87 4.36 5.99
N TRP A 127 -7.81 3.47 5.01
CA TRP A 127 -7.07 3.71 3.77
C TRP A 127 -7.82 4.58 2.73
N TYR A 128 -9.15 4.60 2.80
CA TYR A 128 -10.01 5.37 1.89
C TYR A 128 -10.49 6.70 2.50
N GLU A 129 -10.71 6.79 3.81
CA GLU A 129 -11.21 8.01 4.50
C GLU A 129 -10.10 8.99 4.88
N GLY A 130 -8.86 8.54 5.04
CA GLY A 130 -7.72 9.39 5.42
C GLY A 130 -7.13 10.26 4.29
N ARG A 131 -7.82 10.39 3.14
CA ARG A 131 -7.33 11.06 1.93
C ARG A 131 -7.66 12.55 1.85
#